data_AF-A0A924HUX5-F1
#
_entry.id   AF-A0A924HUX5-F1
#
_cell.length_a   1.000
_cell.length_b   1.000
_cell.length_c   1.000
_cell.angle_alpha   90.00
_cell.angle_beta   90.00
_cell.angle_gamma   90.00
#
_symmetry.space_group_name_H-M   'P 1'
#
loop_
_entity.id
_entity.type
_entity.pdbx_description
1 polymer ?
#
loop_
_entity_poly.entity_id
_entity_poly.type
_entity_poly.pdbx_seq_one_letter_code
_entity_poly.pdbx_strand_id
1 'polypeptide(L)'
;AQAFALIPGVSRSGSTIVASRIMGLSPKAAAEYSFMVSIPIMFGLIGKLLLKPADRAYLLENLDVIIVANVAAFIAAMLAIHFLLKYLSNHGLALFGWYRIALAVVVVTVLLIQ
;
A
#
# COMPACT_ATOMS: atom_id res chain seq x y z
N ALA A 1 -14.99 1.52 -3.26
CA ALA A 1 -13.91 0.81 -2.54
C ALA A 1 -12.67 1.69 -2.37
N GLN A 2 -12.03 2.15 -3.45
CA GLN A 2 -10.82 2.99 -3.40
C GLN A 2 -10.97 4.26 -2.54
N ALA A 3 -12.14 4.89 -2.51
CA ALA A 3 -12.40 6.06 -1.66
C ALA A 3 -12.24 5.77 -0.16
N PHE A 4 -12.52 4.54 0.30
CA PHE A 4 -12.30 4.17 1.71
C PHE A 4 -10.82 4.16 2.09
N ALA A 5 -9.92 4.02 1.11
CA ALA A 5 -8.48 4.11 1.34
C ALA A 5 -8.01 5.52 1.74
N LEU A 6 -8.88 6.53 1.65
CA LEU A 6 -8.59 7.89 2.14
C LEU A 6 -8.68 7.98 3.67
N ILE A 7 -9.36 7.04 4.34
CA ILE A 7 -9.36 6.96 5.80
C ILE A 7 -7.99 6.43 6.24
N PRO A 8 -7.19 7.20 7.00
CA PRO A 8 -5.86 6.76 7.43
C PRO A 8 -5.91 5.41 8.15
N GLY A 9 -4.96 4.54 7.82
CA GLY A 9 -4.93 3.18 8.35
C GLY A 9 -5.78 2.17 7.58
N VAL A 10 -6.73 2.59 6.73
CA VAL A 10 -7.40 1.67 5.79
C VAL A 10 -6.40 1.27 4.70
N SER A 11 -6.29 -0.03 4.43
CA SER A 11 -5.36 -0.51 3.40
C SER A 11 -6.03 -0.30 2.06
N ARG A 12 -5.39 0.50 1.22
CA ARG A 12 -5.78 0.65 -0.18
C ARG A 12 -5.95 -0.71 -0.86
N SER A 13 -4.88 -1.52 -0.90
CA SER A 13 -4.90 -2.82 -1.57
C SER A 13 -5.92 -3.77 -0.97
N GLY A 14 -6.06 -3.79 0.37
CA GLY A 14 -7.10 -4.59 1.01
C GLY A 14 -8.51 -4.20 0.56
N SER A 15 -8.81 -2.90 0.55
CA SER A 15 -10.14 -2.39 0.19
C SER A 15 -10.51 -2.70 -1.27
N THR A 16 -9.56 -2.54 -2.20
CA THR A 16 -9.77 -2.80 -3.63
C THR A 16 -9.81 -4.29 -3.94
N ILE A 17 -8.91 -5.11 -3.37
CA ILE A 17 -8.92 -6.56 -3.61
C ILE A 17 -10.22 -7.17 -3.10
N VAL A 18 -10.65 -6.83 -1.87
CA VAL A 18 -11.91 -7.36 -1.31
C VAL A 18 -13.10 -6.96 -2.16
N ALA A 19 -13.18 -5.68 -2.56
CA ALA A 19 -14.27 -5.23 -3.42
C ALA A 19 -14.27 -5.89 -4.79
N SER A 20 -13.12 -5.98 -5.45
CA SER A 20 -12.97 -6.68 -6.74
C SER A 20 -13.39 -8.15 -6.64
N ARG A 21 -13.06 -8.82 -5.53
CA ARG A 21 -13.50 -10.19 -5.29
C ARG A 21 -15.01 -10.32 -5.08
N ILE A 22 -15.64 -9.37 -4.37
CA ILE A 22 -17.10 -9.32 -4.24
C ILE A 22 -17.77 -9.11 -5.60
N MET A 23 -17.13 -8.36 -6.49
CA MET A 23 -17.57 -8.14 -7.87
C MET A 23 -17.26 -9.32 -8.82
N GLY A 24 -16.76 -10.45 -8.30
CA GLY A 24 -16.57 -11.67 -9.07
C GLY A 24 -15.20 -11.85 -9.72
N LEU A 25 -14.22 -10.96 -9.47
CA LEU A 25 -12.86 -11.18 -9.96
C LEU A 25 -12.18 -12.34 -9.22
N SER A 26 -11.37 -13.10 -9.96
CA SER A 26 -10.49 -14.12 -9.37
C SER A 26 -9.49 -13.46 -8.40
N PRO A 27 -8.95 -14.19 -7.41
CA PRO A 27 -7.98 -13.63 -6.45
C PRO A 27 -6.78 -12.95 -7.11
N LYS A 28 -6.26 -13.57 -8.18
CA LYS A 28 -5.15 -13.04 -8.98
C LYS A 28 -5.55 -11.76 -9.71
N ALA A 29 -6.68 -11.77 -10.43
CA ALA A 29 -7.14 -10.61 -11.19
C ALA A 29 -7.51 -9.42 -10.28
N ALA A 30 -8.08 -9.70 -9.10
CA ALA A 30 -8.36 -8.68 -8.09
C ALA A 30 -7.08 -8.03 -7.55
N ALA A 31 -6.02 -8.81 -7.30
CA ALA A 31 -4.72 -8.30 -6.89
C ALA A 31 -4.06 -7.47 -8.00
N GLU A 32 -4.01 -7.98 -9.23
CA GLU A 32 -3.47 -7.26 -10.39
C GLU A 32 -4.21 -5.94 -10.64
N TYR A 33 -5.54 -5.95 -10.62
CA TYR A 33 -6.35 -4.74 -10.72
C TYR A 33 -6.00 -3.73 -9.62
N SER A 34 -5.90 -4.19 -8.37
CA SER A 34 -5.52 -3.34 -7.24
C SER A 34 -4.15 -2.70 -7.43
N PHE A 35 -3.17 -3.43 -7.97
CA PHE A 35 -1.84 -2.89 -8.23
C PHE A 35 -1.86 -1.90 -9.40
N MET A 36 -2.61 -2.19 -10.46
CA MET A 36 -2.73 -1.31 -11.62
C MET A 36 -3.36 0.04 -11.26
N VAL A 37 -4.42 0.04 -10.43
CA VAL A 37 -5.04 1.28 -9.89
C VAL A 37 -4.07 2.08 -9.03
N SER A 38 -3.07 1.43 -8.43
CA SER A 38 -2.08 2.10 -7.57
C SER A 38 -1.12 3.00 -8.36
N ILE A 39 -0.89 2.70 -9.64
CA ILE A 39 0.04 3.42 -10.52
C ILE A 39 -0.39 4.88 -10.72
N PRO A 40 -1.60 5.19 -11.24
CA PRO A 40 -2.02 6.59 -11.43
C PRO A 40 -2.15 7.35 -10.10
N ILE A 41 -2.49 6.66 -9.01
CA ILE A 41 -2.59 7.27 -7.67
C ILE A 41 -1.22 7.70 -7.17
N MET A 42 -0.21 6.83 -7.26
CA MET A 42 1.15 7.18 -6.85
C MET A 42 1.76 8.24 -7.76
N PHE A 43 1.47 8.18 -9.06
CA PHE A 43 1.91 9.23 -9.99
C PHE A 43 1.32 10.59 -9.61
N GLY A 44 0.02 10.65 -9.29
CA GLY A 44 -0.62 11.87 -8.80
C GLY A 44 -0.04 12.37 -7.47
N LEU A 45 0.30 11.46 -6.55
CA LEU A 45 0.94 11.80 -5.28
C LEU A 45 2.33 12.43 -5.49
N ILE A 46 3.16 11.82 -6.33
CA ILE A 46 4.49 12.34 -6.68
C ILE A 46 4.37 13.70 -7.38
N GLY A 47 3.45 13.83 -8.33
CA GLY A 47 3.16 15.10 -8.98
C GLY A 47 2.80 16.20 -7.97
N LYS A 48 1.94 15.89 -6.99
CA LYS A 48 1.57 16.82 -5.92
C LYS A 48 2.77 17.23 -5.04
N LEU A 49 3.67 16.30 -4.71
CA LEU A 49 4.89 16.59 -3.96
C LEU A 49 5.78 17.59 -4.72
N LEU A 50 5.93 17.42 -6.04
CA LEU A 50 6.77 18.31 -6.85
C LEU A 50 6.20 19.73 -6.98
N LEU A 51 4.88 19.91 -6.85
CA LEU A 51 4.23 21.22 -6.94
C LEU A 51 4.48 22.10 -5.70
N LYS A 52 4.77 21.51 -4.54
CA LYS A 52 4.98 22.24 -3.29
C LYS A 52 6.46 22.64 -3.15
N PRO A 53 6.79 23.95 -2.99
CA PRO A 53 8.18 24.39 -2.90
C PRO A 53 8.97 23.75 -1.75
N ALA A 54 8.36 23.62 -0.57
CA ALA A 54 9.00 23.02 0.59
C ALA A 54 9.33 21.53 0.37
N ASP A 55 8.38 20.77 -0.18
CA ASP A 55 8.57 19.34 -0.50
C ASP A 55 9.65 19.18 -1.57
N ARG A 56 9.68 20.06 -2.57
CA ARG A 56 10.73 20.04 -3.61
C ARG A 56 12.12 20.34 -3.05
N ALA A 57 12.24 21.34 -2.17
CA ALA A 57 13.50 21.66 -1.52
C ALA A 57 14.02 20.46 -0.70
N TYR A 58 13.14 19.84 0.09
CA TYR A 58 13.48 18.64 0.85
C TYR A 58 13.97 17.48 -0.03
N LEU A 59 13.33 17.26 -1.19
CA LEU A 59 13.76 16.21 -2.13
C LEU A 59 15.18 16.47 -2.68
N LEU A 60 15.52 17.74 -2.97
CA LEU A 60 16.83 18.11 -3.49
C LEU A 60 17.93 18.01 -2.43
N GLU A 61 17.62 18.35 -1.18
CA GLU A 61 18.55 18.29 -0.06
C GLU A 61 18.87 16.85 0.39
N ASN A 62 17.94 15.91 0.18
CA ASN A 62 18.05 14.52 0.70
C ASN A 62 18.08 13.47 -0.43
N LEU A 63 18.54 13.87 -1.62
CA LEU A 63 18.40 13.08 -2.85
C LEU A 63 19.08 11.70 -2.75
N ASP A 64 20.24 11.64 -2.10
CA ASP A 64 21.01 10.43 -1.85
C ASP A 64 20.21 9.38 -1.05
N VAL A 65 19.67 9.79 0.10
CA VAL A 65 18.86 8.92 0.97
C VAL A 65 17.58 8.50 0.27
N ILE A 66 16.93 9.42 -0.45
CA ILE A 66 15.70 9.16 -1.19
C ILE A 66 15.93 8.12 -2.29
N ILE A 67 17.02 8.21 -3.04
CA ILE A 67 17.33 7.25 -4.11
C ILE A 67 17.55 5.85 -3.51
N VAL A 68 18.38 5.74 -2.47
CA VAL A 68 18.65 4.45 -1.81
C VAL A 68 17.36 3.84 -1.24
N ALA A 69 16.55 4.65 -0.56
CA ALA A 69 15.27 4.20 0.00
C ALA A 69 14.29 3.76 -1.11
N ASN A 70 14.23 4.46 -2.24
CA ASN A 70 13.37 4.08 -3.36
C ASN A 70 13.82 2.78 -4.02
N VAL A 71 15.13 2.57 -4.21
CA VAL A 71 15.66 1.31 -4.76
C VAL A 71 15.36 0.15 -3.81
N ALA A 72 15.59 0.32 -2.52
CA ALA A 72 15.27 -0.69 -1.51
C ALA A 72 13.76 -1.00 -1.50
N ALA A 73 12.90 0.03 -1.50
CA ALA A 73 11.45 -0.12 -1.55
C ALA A 73 10.97 -0.79 -2.84
N PHE A 74 11.59 -0.48 -3.99
CA PHE A 74 11.28 -1.12 -5.28
C PHE A 74 11.57 -2.62 -5.25
N ILE A 75 12.76 -3.02 -4.78
CA ILE A 75 13.12 -4.44 -4.65
C ILE A 75 12.17 -5.15 -3.69
N ALA A 76 11.92 -4.56 -2.51
CA ALA A 76 10.98 -5.10 -1.53
C ALA A 76 9.56 -5.25 -2.10
N ALA A 77 9.08 -4.26 -2.87
CA ALA A 77 7.76 -4.30 -3.50
C ALA A 77 7.67 -5.41 -4.55
N MET A 78 8.69 -5.61 -5.39
CA MET A 78 8.70 -6.72 -6.36
C MET A 78 8.60 -8.07 -5.67
N LEU A 79 9.39 -8.29 -4.61
CA LEU A 79 9.35 -9.51 -3.81
C LEU A 79 8.00 -9.70 -3.15
N ALA A 80 7.43 -8.64 -2.57
CA ALA A 80 6.13 -8.67 -1.91
C ALA A 80 4.98 -8.97 -2.88
N ILE A 81 4.99 -8.39 -4.10
CA ILE A 81 3.98 -8.67 -5.14
C ILE A 81 4.07 -10.13 -5.56
N HIS A 82 5.27 -10.63 -5.84
CA HIS A 82 5.47 -12.03 -6.23
C HIS A 82 4.96 -12.98 -5.14
N PHE A 83 5.35 -12.71 -3.88
CA PHE A 83 4.87 -13.47 -2.72
C PHE A 83 3.35 -13.42 -2.59
N LEU A 84 2.74 -12.23 -2.66
CA LEU A 84 1.30 -12.07 -2.48
C LEU A 84 0.49 -12.80 -3.54
N LEU A 85 0.89 -12.70 -4.82
CA LEU A 85 0.20 -13.38 -5.91
C LEU A 85 0.28 -14.91 -5.76
N LYS A 86 1.44 -15.44 -5.34
CA LYS A 86 1.62 -16.87 -5.03
C LYS A 86 0.86 -17.30 -3.78
N TYR A 87 0.75 -16.45 -2.78
CA TYR A 87 -0.02 -16.73 -1.57
C TYR A 87 -1.52 -16.81 -1.88
N LEU A 88 -2.05 -15.83 -2.61
CA LEU A 88 -3.48 -15.72 -2.95
C LEU A 88 -3.99 -16.80 -3.91
N SER A 89 -3.11 -17.51 -4.60
CA SER A 89 -3.51 -18.67 -5.41
C SER A 89 -3.94 -19.86 -4.55
N ASN A 90 -3.47 -19.95 -3.30
CA ASN A 90 -3.71 -21.07 -2.40
C ASN A 90 -4.43 -20.68 -1.11
N HIS A 91 -4.48 -19.39 -0.77
CA HIS A 91 -4.99 -18.91 0.52
C HIS A 91 -5.89 -17.69 0.36
N GLY A 92 -6.77 -17.49 1.35
CA GLY A 92 -7.60 -16.29 1.49
C GLY A 92 -6.89 -15.14 2.21
N LEU A 93 -7.55 -13.99 2.28
CA LEU A 93 -7.04 -12.79 2.95
C LEU A 93 -7.18 -12.80 4.48
N ALA A 94 -7.78 -13.85 5.06
CA ALA A 94 -8.09 -13.91 6.50
C ALA A 94 -6.86 -13.69 7.39
N LEU A 95 -5.71 -14.26 7.01
CA LEU A 95 -4.43 -14.06 7.73
C LEU A 95 -4.05 -12.57 7.82
N PHE A 96 -4.20 -11.83 6.71
CA PHE A 96 -3.94 -10.39 6.70
C PHE A 96 -4.96 -9.61 7.53
N GLY A 97 -6.20 -10.09 7.62
CA GLY A 97 -7.22 -9.53 8.50
C GLY A 97 -6.81 -9.63 9.98
N TRP A 98 -6.42 -10.83 10.42
CA TRP A 98 -5.94 -11.07 11.79
C TRP A 98 -4.67 -10.28 12.11
N TYR A 99 -3.71 -10.25 11.19
CA TYR A 99 -2.52 -9.40 11.32
C TYR A 99 -2.88 -7.93 11.57
N ARG A 100 -3.89 -7.40 10.86
CA ARG A 100 -4.31 -6.01 11.02
C ARG A 100 -5.05 -5.75 12.31
N ILE A 101 -5.82 -6.70 12.84
CA ILE A 101 -6.43 -6.60 14.16
C ILE A 101 -5.34 -6.53 15.23
N ALA A 102 -4.36 -7.43 15.18
CA ALA A 102 -3.22 -7.40 16.10
C ALA A 102 -2.44 -6.09 16.01
N LEU A 103 -2.14 -5.62 14.78
CA LEU A 103 -1.47 -4.34 14.57
C LEU A 103 -2.29 -3.16 15.12
N ALA A 104 -3.61 -3.16 14.94
CA ALA A 104 -4.49 -2.13 15.49
C ALA A 104 -4.42 -2.08 17.02
N VAL A 105 -4.42 -3.24 17.69
CA VAL A 105 -4.22 -3.33 19.14
C VAL A 105 -2.87 -2.74 19.55
N VAL A 106 -1.79 -3.08 18.86
CA VAL A 106 -0.45 -2.52 19.14
C VAL A 106 -0.44 -1.00 19.00
N VAL A 107 -0.98 -0.47 17.89
CA VAL A 107 -1.04 0.97 17.64
C VAL A 107 -1.85 1.69 18.73
N VAL A 108 -3.01 1.16 19.11
CA VAL A 108 -3.82 1.75 20.20
C VAL A 108 -3.05 1.72 21.52
N THR A 109 -2.41 0.60 21.87
CA THR A 109 -1.62 0.51 23.11
C THR A 109 -0.48 1.52 23.12
N VAL A 110 0.27 1.66 22.03
CA VAL A 110 1.33 2.67 21.93
C VAL A 110 0.77 4.07 22.09
N LEU A 111 -0.34 4.39 21.43
CA LEU A 111 -1.00 5.70 21.54
C LEU A 111 -1.52 6.02 22.94
N LEU A 112 -1.87 5.00 23.74
CA LEU A 112 -2.36 5.19 25.11
C LEU A 112 -1.23 5.33 26.13
N ILE A 113 0.00 4.94 25.78
CA ILE A 113 1.17 4.95 26.68
C ILE A 113 2.12 6.13 26.36
N GLN A 114 2.07 6.66 25.14
CA GLN A 114 2.76 7.90 24.73
C GLN A 114 2.01 9.13 25.25
#